data_AF-A0A1R4KXB9-F1
#
_entry.id   AF-A0A1R4KXB9-F1
#
_cell.length_a   1.000
_cell.length_b   1.000
_cell.length_c   1.000
_cell.angle_alpha   90.00
_cell.angle_beta   90.00
_cell.angle_gamma   90.00
#
_symmetry.space_group_name_H-M   'P 1'
#
loop_
_entity.id
_entity.type
_entity.pdbx_description
1 polymer ?
#
loop_
_entity_poly.entity_id
_entity_poly.type
_entity_poly.pdbx_seq_one_letter_code
_entity_poly.pdbx_strand_id
1 'polypeptide(L)'
;MEYTESNKSVKKSSDWKPEEILGFLQEFDACKSEIGLTKFCQDRQLSPTTFRSWIKKRRNGGLPSKGKFIELPLAVQPEVPSVSEGLFASICINGIEVKLHQYVGPDYLHVLLNKTSAQ
;
A
#
# COMPACT_ATOMS: atom_id res chain seq x y z
N MET A 1 -41.56 -40.34 -11.02
CA MET A 1 -40.83 -39.84 -9.84
C MET A 1 -39.50 -40.54 -9.82
N GLU A 2 -38.39 -39.85 -10.12
CA GLU A 2 -37.05 -40.38 -9.84
C GLU A 2 -36.17 -39.18 -9.47
N TYR A 3 -36.01 -38.99 -8.16
CA TYR A 3 -35.02 -38.06 -7.61
C TYR A 3 -33.69 -38.81 -7.57
N THR A 4 -32.76 -38.48 -8.47
CA THR A 4 -31.39 -38.98 -8.37
C THR A 4 -30.69 -38.22 -7.24
N GLU A 5 -30.71 -38.81 -6.06
CA GLU A 5 -29.98 -38.35 -4.89
C GLU A 5 -28.48 -38.58 -5.10
N SER A 6 -27.82 -37.60 -5.71
CA SER A 6 -26.36 -37.51 -5.75
C SER A 6 -25.86 -37.17 -4.33
N ASN A 7 -25.74 -38.19 -3.48
CA ASN A 7 -25.00 -38.13 -2.22
C ASN A 7 -23.50 -37.95 -2.55
N LYS A 8 -23.13 -36.71 -2.88
CA LYS A 8 -21.76 -36.33 -3.23
C LYS A 8 -21.15 -35.62 -2.02
N SER A 9 -20.22 -36.30 -1.36
CA SER A 9 -19.64 -35.92 -0.08
C SER A 9 -19.00 -34.54 -0.14
N VAL A 10 -19.65 -33.56 0.49
CA VAL A 10 -19.08 -32.22 0.69
C VAL A 10 -17.87 -32.37 1.62
N LYS A 11 -16.67 -32.03 1.14
CA LYS A 11 -15.44 -32.05 1.95
C LYS A 11 -15.59 -31.16 3.18
N LYS A 12 -15.13 -31.62 4.35
CA LYS A 12 -15.23 -30.87 5.61
C LYS A 12 -14.24 -29.71 5.59
N SER A 13 -14.54 -28.65 6.36
CA SER A 13 -13.70 -27.44 6.43
C SER A 13 -12.27 -27.71 6.91
N SER A 14 -12.04 -28.82 7.62
CA SER A 14 -10.74 -29.29 8.09
C SER A 14 -9.83 -29.85 7.00
N ASP A 15 -10.38 -30.18 5.83
CA ASP A 15 -9.66 -30.91 4.78
C ASP A 15 -8.98 -29.95 3.78
N TRP A 16 -9.24 -28.65 3.90
CA TRP A 16 -8.75 -27.64 2.97
C TRP A 16 -7.45 -27.02 3.48
N LYS A 17 -6.41 -27.01 2.64
CA LYS A 17 -5.16 -26.34 2.98
C LYS A 17 -5.40 -24.82 3.00
N PRO A 18 -4.73 -24.08 3.90
CA PRO A 18 -4.85 -22.61 3.96
C PRO A 18 -4.63 -21.93 2.60
N GLU A 19 -3.74 -22.47 1.77
CA GLU A 19 -3.42 -21.94 0.44
C GLU A 19 -4.57 -22.12 -0.56
N GLU A 20 -5.27 -23.25 -0.49
CA GLU A 20 -6.44 -23.52 -1.33
C GLU A 20 -7.61 -22.60 -0.95
N ILE A 21 -7.82 -22.40 0.36
CA ILE A 21 -8.83 -21.46 0.87
C ILE A 21 -8.55 -20.04 0.36
N LEU A 22 -7.29 -19.60 0.40
CA LEU A 22 -6.90 -18.30 -0.14
C LEU A 22 -7.13 -18.20 -1.64
N GLY A 23 -6.82 -19.25 -2.40
CA GLY A 23 -7.11 -19.33 -3.83
C GLY A 23 -8.58 -19.12 -4.14
N PHE A 24 -9.46 -19.87 -3.48
CA PHE A 24 -10.92 -19.71 -3.68
C PHE A 24 -11.43 -18.33 -3.27
N LEU A 25 -10.89 -17.74 -2.19
CA LEU A 25 -11.28 -16.39 -1.76
C LEU A 25 -10.84 -15.31 -2.74
N GLN A 26 -9.68 -15.47 -3.40
CA GLN A 26 -9.19 -14.56 -4.44
C GLN A 26 -9.99 -14.71 -5.73
N GLU A 27 -10.24 -15.95 -6.18
CA GLU A 27 -11.09 -16.22 -7.34
C GLU A 27 -12.48 -15.61 -7.17
N PHE A 28 -13.09 -15.81 -6.00
CA PHE A 28 -14.40 -15.23 -5.71
C PHE A 28 -14.37 -13.71 -5.70
N ASP A 29 -13.32 -13.09 -5.14
CA ASP A 29 -13.19 -11.62 -5.17
C ASP A 29 -13.09 -11.05 -6.60
N ALA A 30 -12.48 -11.80 -7.52
CA ALA A 30 -12.35 -11.41 -8.92
C ALA A 30 -13.67 -11.51 -9.69
N CYS A 31 -14.54 -12.48 -9.34
CA CYS A 31 -15.79 -12.75 -10.07
C CYS A 31 -17.08 -12.42 -9.30
N LYS A 32 -17.00 -11.87 -8.08
CA LYS A 32 -18.18 -11.59 -7.22
C LYS A 32 -19.23 -10.66 -7.83
N SER A 33 -18.84 -9.81 -8.79
CA SER A 33 -19.76 -8.93 -9.52
C SER A 33 -20.59 -9.68 -10.56
N GLU A 34 -20.12 -10.82 -11.03
CA GLU A 34 -20.72 -11.62 -12.10
C GLU A 34 -21.41 -12.88 -11.55
N ILE A 35 -20.82 -13.50 -10.52
CA ILE A 35 -21.26 -14.77 -9.96
C ILE A 35 -21.51 -14.61 -8.46
N GLY A 36 -22.76 -14.80 -8.06
CA GLY A 36 -23.14 -14.81 -6.65
C GLY A 36 -22.50 -15.95 -5.85
N LEU A 37 -22.29 -15.74 -4.55
CA LEU A 37 -21.62 -16.69 -3.64
C LEU A 37 -22.17 -18.12 -3.74
N THR A 38 -23.49 -18.28 -3.81
CA THR A 38 -24.13 -19.60 -3.87
C THR A 38 -23.74 -20.36 -5.13
N LYS A 39 -23.73 -19.68 -6.29
CA LYS A 39 -23.37 -20.28 -7.59
C LYS A 39 -21.87 -20.62 -7.63
N PHE A 40 -21.02 -19.72 -7.14
CA PHE A 40 -19.59 -19.99 -7.01
C PHE A 40 -19.30 -21.21 -6.13
N CYS A 41 -19.99 -21.33 -4.98
CA CYS A 41 -19.83 -22.47 -4.09
C CYS A 41 -20.31 -23.77 -4.74
N GLN A 42 -21.41 -23.74 -5.50
CA GLN A 42 -21.93 -24.91 -6.21
C GLN A 42 -20.94 -25.41 -7.28
N ASP A 43 -20.40 -24.50 -8.09
CA ASP A 43 -19.44 -24.82 -9.16
C ASP A 43 -18.13 -25.40 -8.61
N ARG A 44 -17.69 -24.91 -7.44
CA ARG A 44 -16.47 -25.35 -6.74
C ARG A 44 -16.72 -26.48 -5.73
N GLN A 45 -17.95 -26.98 -5.61
CA GLN A 45 -18.35 -28.01 -4.64
C GLN A 45 -17.99 -27.65 -3.19
N LEU A 46 -18.11 -26.37 -2.86
CA LEU A 46 -17.88 -25.81 -1.53
C LEU A 46 -19.20 -25.66 -0.79
N SER A 47 -19.18 -25.86 0.53
CA SER A 47 -20.31 -25.49 1.38
C SER A 47 -20.40 -23.96 1.50
N PRO A 48 -21.55 -23.34 1.18
CA PRO A 48 -21.73 -21.89 1.35
C PRO A 48 -21.48 -21.41 2.78
N THR A 49 -21.84 -22.23 3.77
CA THR A 49 -21.63 -21.94 5.19
C THR A 49 -20.15 -21.90 5.53
N THR A 50 -19.39 -22.88 5.04
CA THR A 50 -17.93 -22.95 5.22
C THR A 50 -17.23 -21.79 4.52
N PHE A 51 -17.65 -21.47 3.29
CA PHE A 51 -17.08 -20.37 2.53
C PHE A 51 -17.34 -19.00 3.19
N ARG A 52 -18.54 -18.78 3.72
CA ARG A 52 -18.87 -17.57 4.51
C ARG A 52 -17.99 -17.45 5.76
N SER A 53 -17.72 -18.55 6.44
CA SER A 53 -16.79 -18.59 7.58
C SER A 53 -15.36 -18.21 7.18
N TRP A 54 -14.89 -18.64 6.00
CA TRP A 54 -13.59 -18.23 5.48
C TRP A 54 -13.53 -16.74 5.13
N ILE A 55 -14.57 -16.18 4.49
CA ILE A 55 -14.68 -14.74 4.22
C ILE A 55 -14.62 -13.95 5.54
N LYS A 56 -15.40 -14.35 6.54
CA LYS A 56 -15.40 -13.72 7.87
C LYS A 56 -14.02 -13.81 8.53
N LYS A 57 -13.37 -14.97 8.46
CA LYS A 57 -12.04 -15.20 9.03
C LYS A 57 -10.97 -14.34 8.33
N ARG A 58 -11.05 -14.15 7.00
CA ARG A 58 -10.15 -13.25 6.25
C ARG A 58 -10.36 -11.79 6.64
N ARG A 59 -11.61 -11.33 6.76
CA ARG A 59 -11.92 -9.96 7.22
C ARG A 59 -11.38 -9.69 8.63
N ASN A 60 -11.39 -10.69 9.50
CA ASN A 60 -10.89 -10.58 10.86
C ASN A 60 -9.37 -10.81 10.99
N GLY A 61 -8.63 -10.90 9.87
CA GLY A 61 -7.17 -11.13 9.87
C GLY A 61 -6.75 -12.54 10.30
N GLY A 62 -7.68 -13.48 10.45
CA GLY A 62 -7.41 -14.85 10.91
C GLY A 62 -6.92 -15.81 9.82
N LEU A 63 -6.86 -15.38 8.56
CA LEU A 63 -6.18 -16.09 7.48
C LEU A 63 -4.92 -15.30 7.12
N PRO A 64 -3.72 -15.93 7.12
CA PRO A 64 -2.50 -15.26 6.69
C PRO A 64 -2.67 -14.89 5.22
N SER A 65 -2.96 -13.63 4.92
CA SER A 65 -2.98 -13.17 3.54
C SER A 65 -1.54 -13.21 3.03
N LYS A 66 -1.29 -13.90 1.91
CA LYS A 66 -0.05 -13.74 1.11
C LYS A 66 0.09 -12.33 0.50
N GLY A 67 -0.66 -11.35 1.00
CA GLY A 67 -0.29 -9.96 0.85
C GLY A 67 0.94 -9.77 1.72
N LYS A 68 2.12 -9.69 1.09
CA LYS A 68 3.21 -8.93 1.68
C LYS A 68 2.57 -7.64 2.15
N PHE A 69 2.53 -7.40 3.46
CA PHE A 69 2.54 -6.03 3.92
C PHE A 69 3.84 -5.49 3.31
N ILE A 70 3.72 -4.83 2.16
CA ILE A 70 4.63 -3.75 1.90
C ILE A 70 4.19 -2.79 2.99
N GLU A 71 4.90 -2.80 4.10
CA GLU A 71 5.10 -1.54 4.81
C GLU A 71 5.55 -0.60 3.70
N LEU A 72 4.60 0.15 3.13
CA LEU A 72 4.93 1.37 2.44
C LEU A 72 5.83 2.06 3.46
N PRO A 73 7.11 2.33 3.12
CA PRO A 73 8.01 2.98 4.04
C PRO A 73 7.21 4.14 4.62
N LEU A 74 6.95 4.09 5.93
CA LEU A 74 6.24 5.14 6.66
C LEU A 74 6.79 6.43 6.11
N ALA A 75 5.90 7.17 5.43
CA ALA A 75 6.20 8.29 4.56
C ALA A 75 7.55 8.87 4.93
N VAL A 76 8.53 8.71 4.03
CA VAL A 76 9.89 9.26 4.12
C VAL A 76 9.89 10.27 5.25
N GLN A 77 10.34 9.84 6.45
CA GLN A 77 10.66 10.77 7.53
C GLN A 77 11.30 11.93 6.80
N PRO A 78 10.72 13.16 6.82
CA PRO A 78 11.33 14.25 6.08
C PRO A 78 12.77 14.20 6.53
N GLU A 79 13.65 13.84 5.60
CA GLU A 79 15.07 13.73 5.87
C GLU A 79 15.35 15.12 6.38
N VAL A 80 15.52 15.25 7.71
CA VAL A 80 15.89 16.52 8.30
C VAL A 80 17.17 16.78 7.54
N PRO A 81 17.18 17.79 6.63
CA PRO A 81 18.25 17.90 5.68
C PRO A 81 19.49 17.90 6.54
N SER A 82 20.32 16.87 6.36
CA SER A 82 21.66 16.87 6.88
C SER A 82 22.21 18.17 6.34
N VAL A 83 22.28 19.19 7.21
CA VAL A 83 22.86 20.48 6.91
C VAL A 83 24.34 20.21 6.81
N SER A 84 24.75 19.52 5.74
CA SER A 84 26.03 19.79 5.15
C SER A 84 25.95 21.26 4.80
N GLU A 85 26.61 22.09 5.61
CA GLU A 85 26.91 23.48 5.36
C GLU A 85 27.75 23.59 4.07
N GLY A 86 27.18 23.15 2.95
CA GLY A 86 27.76 23.25 1.63
C GLY A 86 27.70 24.71 1.25
N LEU A 87 28.77 25.43 1.56
CA LEU A 87 28.96 26.78 1.05
C LEU A 87 28.92 26.69 -0.48
N PHE A 88 27.82 27.18 -1.06
CA PHE A 88 27.61 27.24 -2.49
C PHE A 88 28.52 28.31 -3.12
N ALA A 89 28.59 29.48 -2.48
CA ALA A 89 29.48 30.57 -2.89
C ALA A 89 29.68 31.56 -1.74
N SER A 90 30.82 32.24 -1.67
CA SER A 90 30.99 33.44 -0.85
C SER A 90 31.22 34.66 -1.74
N ILE A 91 30.54 35.76 -1.43
CA ILE A 91 30.62 37.02 -2.14
C ILE A 91 31.11 38.08 -1.16
N CYS A 92 32.21 38.76 -1.48
CA CYS A 92 32.74 39.84 -0.65
C CYS A 92 32.38 41.20 -1.27
N ILE A 93 31.66 42.03 -0.53
CA ILE A 93 31.24 43.37 -0.98
C ILE A 93 31.57 44.36 0.14
N ASN A 94 32.40 45.37 -0.15
CA ASN A 94 32.80 46.42 0.80
C ASN A 94 33.31 45.89 2.16
N GLY A 95 33.97 44.73 2.18
CA GLY A 95 34.48 44.08 3.39
C GLY A 95 33.48 43.20 4.12
N ILE A 96 32.24 43.07 3.63
CA ILE A 96 31.22 42.17 4.16
C ILE A 96 31.23 40.86 3.35
N GLU A 97 31.45 39.75 4.04
CA GLU A 97 31.42 38.40 3.45
C GLU A 97 29.99 37.83 3.53
N VAL A 98 29.35 37.66 2.37
CA VAL A 98 28.03 37.03 2.24
C VAL A 98 28.22 35.59 1.81
N LYS A 99 27.82 34.64 2.67
CA LYS A 99 27.92 33.20 2.43
C LYS A 99 26.58 32.65 1.95
N LEU A 100 26.57 32.09 0.75
CA LEU A 100 25.42 31.43 0.14
C LEU A 100 25.56 29.93 0.36
N HIS A 101 24.55 29.30 0.96
CA HIS A 101 24.54 27.86 1.24
C HIS A 101 23.67 27.06 0.24
N GLN A 102 23.02 27.76 -0.68
CA GLN A 102 22.21 27.18 -1.76
C GLN A 102 22.28 28.07 -3.00
N TYR A 103 21.93 27.54 -4.17
CA TYR A 103 21.79 28.34 -5.39
C TYR A 103 20.70 29.40 -5.20
N VAL A 104 21.00 30.60 -5.69
CA VAL A 104 20.10 31.75 -5.63
C VAL A 104 20.06 32.39 -7.01
N GLY A 105 18.86 32.65 -7.52
CA GLY A 105 18.67 33.32 -8.80
C GLY A 105 19.18 34.76 -8.79
N PRO A 106 19.58 35.31 -9.95
CA PRO A 106 20.18 36.65 -10.04
C PRO A 106 19.22 37.75 -9.56
N ASP A 107 17.92 37.64 -9.84
CA ASP A 107 16.92 38.63 -9.40
C ASP A 107 16.85 38.75 -7.87
N TYR A 108 16.97 37.61 -7.18
CA TYR A 108 16.93 37.58 -5.72
C TYR A 108 18.22 38.12 -5.10
N LEU A 109 19.38 37.86 -5.72
CA LEU A 109 20.65 38.47 -5.31
C LEU A 109 20.60 40.00 -5.43
N HIS A 110 20.01 40.53 -6.50
CA HIS A 110 19.82 41.98 -6.66
C HIS A 110 18.97 42.57 -5.54
N VAL A 111 17.87 41.92 -5.15
CA VAL A 111 17.03 42.39 -4.04
C VAL A 111 17.75 42.32 -2.71
N LEU A 112 18.49 41.24 -2.44
CA LEU A 112 19.25 41.08 -1.20
C LEU A 112 20.33 42.15 -1.05
N LEU A 113 21.12 42.38 -2.10
CA LEU A 113 22.24 43.31 -2.09
C LEU A 113 21.79 44.77 -2.07
N ASN A 114 20.70 45.11 -2.75
CA ASN A 114 20.16 46.48 -2.72
C ASN A 114 19.45 46.81 -1.40
N LYS A 115 18.96 45.81 -0.66
CA LYS A 115 18.42 46.01 0.70
C LYS A 115 19.50 46.33 1.72
N THR A 116 20.69 45.75 1.59
CA THR A 116 21.79 45.94 2.54
C THR A 116 22.59 47.23 2.29
N SER A 117 22.45 47.87 1.13
CA SER A 117 23.04 49.18 0.83
C SER A 117 22.22 50.38 1.32
N ALA A 118 21.10 50.15 2.02
CA ALA A 118 20.19 51.20 2.49
C ALA A 118 20.31 51.52 4.00
N GLN A 119 21.44 51.14 4.63
CA GLN A 119 21.74 51.46 6.03
C GLN A 119 23.00 52.31 6.15
#